data_AF-A0A956R6X5-F1
#
_entry.id   AF-A0A956R6X5-F1
#
_cell.length_a   1.000
_cell.length_b   1.000
_cell.length_c   1.000
_cell.angle_alpha   90.00
_cell.angle_beta   90.00
_cell.angle_gamma   90.00
#
_symmetry.space_group_name_H-M   'P 1'
#
loop_
_entity.id
_entity.type
_entity.pdbx_description
1 polymer ?
#
loop_
_entity_poly.entity_id
_entity_poly.type
_entity_poly.pdbx_seq_one_letter_code
_entity_poly.pdbx_strand_id
1 'polypeptide(L)'
;MRRTRSPLTLLASLASLAPLACEGDDPTPDAQSIPPAVQRAFEGSCMHDGCHQATAPAAGLSLDAAHSAAIVGGPSSQSALPLVVVGDLGGSYMAIKLLPDDQLPAGAERHEERMPLDGIESDDVERINTILSWIAGFSPEDTDGGSASGTIGDTDGSASASASGTTGDSGDPTDPTDSGPTTNTGGGPTHPACSVEAVTEDEVTSPLDKGSGAGQIPQLVGVVLEERCGCHTLTNRGLNTKFPGLLAPGGSLFLDYGDVTALGGVIHDEIFVSYTMPPGSCPGIPTDDLAVLDKWFADGLPDGATFVPP
;
A
#
# COMPACT_ATOMS: atom_id res chain seq x y z
N MET A 1 -42.00 50.87 -46.46
CA MET A 1 -41.82 49.55 -47.13
C MET A 1 -40.33 49.25 -47.24
N ARG A 2 -39.74 48.55 -46.27
CA ARG A 2 -38.33 48.10 -46.32
C ARG A 2 -38.32 46.59 -46.58
N ARG A 3 -37.71 46.20 -47.69
CA ARG A 3 -37.56 44.81 -48.12
C ARG A 3 -36.47 44.13 -47.29
N THR A 4 -36.83 43.04 -46.64
CA THR A 4 -35.92 42.03 -46.05
C THR A 4 -35.21 41.28 -47.18
N ARG A 5 -33.89 41.13 -47.07
CA ARG A 5 -33.09 40.24 -47.93
C ARG A 5 -32.71 39.03 -47.09
N SER A 6 -33.18 37.85 -47.49
CA SER A 6 -32.76 36.57 -46.94
C SER A 6 -31.39 36.18 -47.52
N PRO A 7 -30.43 35.72 -46.70
CA PRO A 7 -29.20 35.13 -47.20
C PRO A 7 -29.46 33.73 -47.77
N LEU A 8 -28.85 33.49 -48.94
CA LEU A 8 -28.86 32.23 -49.68
C LEU A 8 -27.81 31.30 -49.04
N THR A 9 -28.24 30.28 -48.31
CA THR A 9 -27.33 29.28 -47.73
C THR A 9 -26.95 28.25 -48.80
N LEU A 10 -25.67 28.23 -49.17
CA LEU A 10 -25.08 27.29 -50.11
C LEU A 10 -24.83 25.95 -49.38
N LEU A 11 -25.57 24.90 -49.74
CA LEU A 11 -25.32 23.52 -49.29
C LEU A 11 -24.13 22.94 -50.06
N ALA A 12 -22.96 22.89 -49.41
CA ALA A 12 -21.80 22.15 -49.89
C ALA A 12 -21.86 20.72 -49.34
N SER A 13 -22.29 19.77 -50.18
CA SER A 13 -22.18 18.34 -49.89
C SER A 13 -20.71 17.91 -49.96
N LEU A 14 -20.07 17.76 -48.80
CA LEU A 14 -18.80 17.04 -48.68
C LEU A 14 -19.09 15.53 -48.73
N ALA A 15 -18.58 14.87 -49.76
CA ALA A 15 -18.52 13.42 -49.83
C ALA A 15 -17.56 12.90 -48.75
N SER A 16 -18.11 12.23 -47.74
CA SER A 16 -17.34 11.53 -46.71
C SER A 16 -16.63 10.32 -47.34
N LEU A 17 -15.29 10.38 -47.44
CA LEU A 17 -14.48 9.17 -47.59
C LEU A 17 -14.52 8.42 -46.25
N ALA A 18 -15.18 7.27 -46.22
CA ALA A 18 -15.10 6.35 -45.10
C ALA A 18 -13.69 5.72 -45.08
N PRO A 19 -12.90 5.86 -43.99
CA PRO A 19 -11.69 5.07 -43.84
C PRO A 19 -12.07 3.60 -43.65
N LEU A 20 -11.44 2.70 -44.43
CA LEU A 20 -11.38 1.28 -44.10
C LEU A 20 -10.64 1.17 -42.76
N ALA A 21 -11.39 1.01 -41.67
CA ALA A 21 -10.84 0.60 -40.39
C ALA A 21 -10.46 -0.88 -40.52
N CYS A 22 -9.17 -1.18 -40.40
CA CYS A 22 -8.74 -2.54 -40.08
C CYS A 22 -9.32 -2.87 -38.71
N GLU A 23 -10.24 -3.83 -38.64
CA GLU A 23 -10.70 -4.48 -37.42
C GLU A 23 -9.52 -5.26 -36.83
N GLY A 24 -8.61 -4.55 -36.16
CA GLY A 24 -7.71 -5.14 -35.19
C GLY A 24 -8.56 -5.49 -33.99
N ASP A 25 -8.75 -6.79 -33.77
CA ASP A 25 -9.26 -7.38 -32.55
C ASP A 25 -8.24 -7.08 -31.44
N ASP A 26 -8.16 -5.81 -31.02
CA ASP A 26 -7.42 -5.42 -29.83
C ASP A 26 -8.08 -6.19 -28.68
N PRO A 27 -7.33 -7.06 -27.97
CA PRO A 27 -7.89 -7.84 -26.90
C PRO A 27 -8.59 -6.87 -25.96
N THR A 28 -9.91 -7.06 -25.81
CA THR A 28 -10.66 -6.30 -24.83
C THR A 28 -9.95 -6.57 -23.50
N PRO A 29 -9.41 -5.56 -22.81
CA PRO A 29 -8.68 -5.79 -21.57
C PRO A 29 -9.60 -6.63 -20.68
N ASP A 30 -9.12 -7.82 -20.30
CA ASP A 30 -9.87 -8.75 -19.46
C ASP A 30 -10.48 -7.94 -18.32
N ALA A 31 -11.81 -7.97 -18.22
CA ALA A 31 -12.54 -7.17 -17.24
C ALA A 31 -11.88 -7.41 -15.88
N GLN A 32 -11.19 -6.37 -15.36
CA GLN A 32 -10.39 -6.52 -14.15
C GLN A 32 -11.32 -6.93 -13.02
N SER A 33 -11.21 -8.18 -12.60
CA SER A 33 -11.97 -8.69 -11.47
C SER A 33 -11.53 -7.95 -10.21
N ILE A 34 -12.50 -7.57 -9.37
CA ILE A 34 -12.21 -7.02 -8.04
C ILE A 34 -11.56 -8.12 -7.19
N PRO A 35 -10.40 -7.88 -6.57
CA PRO A 35 -9.78 -8.86 -5.68
C PRO A 35 -10.73 -9.24 -4.52
N PRO A 36 -10.81 -10.52 -4.13
CA PRO A 36 -11.66 -10.98 -3.03
C PRO A 36 -11.54 -10.15 -1.74
N ALA A 37 -10.33 -9.74 -1.36
CA ALA A 37 -10.10 -8.88 -0.19
C ALA A 37 -10.78 -7.50 -0.32
N VAL A 38 -10.70 -6.89 -1.51
CA VAL A 38 -11.36 -5.61 -1.81
C VAL A 38 -12.87 -5.76 -1.81
N GLN A 39 -13.39 -6.87 -2.35
CA GLN A 39 -14.82 -7.15 -2.34
C GLN A 39 -15.35 -7.29 -0.90
N ARG A 40 -14.64 -8.00 -0.02
CA ARG A 40 -14.98 -8.10 1.41
C ARG A 40 -14.94 -6.73 2.10
N ALA A 41 -14.00 -5.86 1.73
CA ALA A 41 -13.93 -4.50 2.26
C ALA A 41 -15.14 -3.64 1.81
N PHE A 42 -15.57 -3.74 0.55
CA PHE A 42 -16.80 -3.07 0.10
C PHE A 42 -18.03 -3.55 0.87
N GLU A 43 -18.16 -4.86 1.07
CA GLU A 43 -19.27 -5.46 1.82
C GLU A 43 -19.27 -4.98 3.28
N GLY A 44 -18.10 -4.92 3.90
CA GLY A 44 -17.94 -4.54 5.30
C GLY A 44 -18.14 -3.05 5.59
N SER A 45 -17.69 -2.15 4.72
CA SER A 45 -17.68 -0.69 4.99
C SER A 45 -18.63 0.12 4.12
N CYS A 46 -18.88 -0.29 2.88
CA CYS A 46 -19.68 0.52 1.94
C CYS A 46 -21.12 0.00 1.81
N MET A 47 -21.34 -1.27 2.13
CA MET A 47 -22.64 -1.93 2.03
C MET A 47 -23.29 -2.17 3.41
N HIS A 48 -22.62 -1.86 4.52
CA HIS A 48 -23.07 -2.20 5.88
C HIS A 48 -24.49 -1.71 6.20
N ASP A 49 -24.82 -0.48 5.79
CA ASP A 49 -26.16 0.10 5.95
C ASP A 49 -27.02 0.03 4.68
N GLY A 50 -26.56 -0.74 3.70
CA GLY A 50 -27.28 -0.93 2.45
C GLY A 50 -27.23 0.27 1.51
N CYS A 51 -26.24 1.16 1.66
CA CYS A 51 -26.08 2.34 0.80
C CYS A 51 -25.60 2.01 -0.62
N HIS A 52 -24.79 0.95 -0.80
CA HIS A 52 -24.22 0.60 -2.12
C HIS A 52 -24.49 -0.85 -2.53
N GLN A 53 -25.68 -1.36 -2.22
CA GLN A 53 -26.12 -2.70 -2.59
C GLN A 53 -27.02 -2.69 -3.83
N ALA A 54 -27.17 -3.82 -4.53
CA ALA A 54 -27.96 -3.92 -5.76
C ALA A 54 -29.40 -3.40 -5.62
N THR A 55 -30.00 -3.59 -4.45
CA THR A 55 -31.38 -3.21 -4.14
C THR A 55 -31.53 -1.74 -3.74
N ALA A 56 -30.43 -1.08 -3.38
CA ALA A 56 -30.39 0.32 -2.96
C ALA A 56 -29.05 0.94 -3.38
N PRO A 57 -28.83 1.18 -4.70
CA PRO A 57 -27.57 1.74 -5.19
C PRO A 57 -27.55 3.26 -4.98
N ALA A 58 -26.89 3.75 -3.93
CA ALA A 58 -26.69 5.17 -3.73
C ALA A 58 -25.93 5.78 -4.92
N ALA A 59 -26.46 6.89 -5.43
CA ALA A 59 -26.00 7.52 -6.67
C ALA A 59 -25.95 6.59 -7.90
N GLY A 60 -26.72 5.50 -7.90
CA GLY A 60 -26.72 4.50 -8.97
C GLY A 60 -25.51 3.56 -8.96
N LEU A 61 -24.71 3.56 -7.89
CA LEU A 61 -23.55 2.69 -7.73
C LEU A 61 -23.89 1.48 -6.85
N SER A 62 -23.66 0.28 -7.39
CA SER A 62 -23.66 -0.96 -6.60
C SER A 62 -22.24 -1.53 -6.50
N LEU A 63 -21.86 -1.92 -5.29
CA LEU A 63 -20.55 -2.50 -4.95
C LEU A 63 -20.64 -3.99 -4.59
N ASP A 64 -21.79 -4.62 -4.81
CA ASP A 64 -21.91 -6.07 -4.69
C ASP A 64 -21.09 -6.81 -5.76
N ALA A 65 -20.72 -8.05 -5.48
CA ALA A 65 -19.82 -8.84 -6.32
C ALA A 65 -20.29 -9.04 -7.78
N ALA A 66 -21.59 -8.92 -8.07
CA ALA A 66 -22.08 -9.06 -9.45
C ALA A 66 -21.90 -7.77 -10.28
N HIS A 67 -21.70 -6.62 -9.63
CA HIS A 67 -21.64 -5.31 -10.29
C HIS A 67 -20.31 -4.57 -10.06
N SER A 68 -19.56 -4.92 -9.01
CA SER A 68 -18.37 -4.17 -8.58
C SER A 68 -17.27 -4.11 -9.63
N ALA A 69 -17.12 -5.10 -10.52
CA ALA A 69 -16.13 -5.05 -11.61
C ALA A 69 -16.34 -3.86 -12.57
N ALA A 70 -17.59 -3.37 -12.71
CA ALA A 70 -17.90 -2.27 -13.61
C ALA A 70 -17.37 -0.90 -13.13
N ILE A 71 -16.87 -0.80 -11.89
CA ILE A 71 -16.34 0.45 -11.35
C ILE A 71 -14.95 0.78 -11.90
N VAL A 72 -14.21 -0.23 -12.37
CA VAL A 72 -12.86 -0.04 -12.93
C VAL A 72 -12.99 0.60 -14.31
N GLY A 73 -12.57 1.86 -14.43
CA GLY A 73 -12.76 2.70 -15.62
C GLY A 73 -14.20 3.15 -15.86
N GLY A 74 -15.15 2.72 -15.02
CA GLY A 74 -16.57 3.07 -15.14
C GLY A 74 -16.83 4.55 -14.87
N PRO A 75 -17.85 5.17 -15.50
CA PRO A 75 -18.17 6.57 -15.28
C PRO A 75 -18.77 6.81 -13.89
N SER A 76 -18.37 7.91 -13.24
CA SER A 76 -19.10 8.42 -12.07
C SER A 76 -20.33 9.21 -12.51
N SER A 77 -21.45 9.03 -11.81
CA SER A 77 -22.65 9.87 -11.98
C SER A 77 -22.52 11.25 -11.31
N GLN A 78 -21.49 11.43 -10.48
CA GLN A 78 -21.30 12.60 -9.61
C GLN A 78 -20.00 13.37 -9.91
N SER A 79 -19.17 12.89 -10.84
CA SER A 79 -17.91 13.53 -11.23
C SER A 79 -17.59 13.28 -12.69
N ALA A 80 -16.76 14.15 -13.28
CA ALA A 80 -16.16 13.91 -14.60
C ALA A 80 -15.06 12.84 -14.56
N LEU A 81 -14.59 12.47 -13.37
CA LEU A 81 -13.61 11.41 -13.17
C LEU A 81 -14.27 10.02 -13.26
N PRO A 82 -13.54 8.99 -13.72
CA PRO A 82 -13.95 7.61 -13.55
C PRO A 82 -14.13 7.23 -12.07
N LEU A 83 -14.92 6.21 -11.79
CA LEU A 83 -15.11 5.67 -10.44
C LEU A 83 -13.76 5.19 -9.87
N VAL A 84 -13.07 4.32 -10.62
CA VAL A 84 -11.72 3.82 -10.27
C VAL A 84 -10.80 3.84 -11.48
N VAL A 85 -9.59 4.36 -11.29
CA VAL A 85 -8.43 4.21 -12.15
C VAL A 85 -7.33 3.58 -11.31
N VAL A 86 -7.08 2.29 -11.50
CA VAL A 86 -6.05 1.56 -10.75
C VAL A 86 -4.68 2.19 -11.02
N GLY A 87 -3.93 2.47 -9.95
CA GLY A 87 -2.66 3.20 -9.97
C GLY A 87 -2.79 4.72 -9.86
N ASP A 88 -4.00 5.28 -9.84
CA ASP A 88 -4.23 6.73 -9.81
C ASP A 88 -5.32 7.14 -8.82
N LEU A 89 -4.91 7.44 -7.58
CA LEU A 89 -5.81 7.96 -6.54
C LEU A 89 -6.42 9.32 -6.92
N GLY A 90 -5.67 10.19 -7.62
CA GLY A 90 -6.15 11.53 -7.99
C GLY A 90 -7.13 11.51 -9.16
N GLY A 91 -6.98 10.56 -10.06
CA GLY A 91 -7.89 10.29 -11.18
C GLY A 91 -9.12 9.46 -10.81
N SER A 92 -9.19 8.92 -9.59
CA SER A 92 -10.26 8.04 -9.13
C SER A 92 -11.27 8.79 -8.24
N TYR A 93 -12.51 8.91 -8.70
CA TYR A 93 -13.57 9.53 -7.89
C TYR A 93 -13.78 8.82 -6.56
N MET A 94 -13.72 7.48 -6.55
CA MET A 94 -13.90 6.71 -5.33
C MET A 94 -12.79 6.96 -4.30
N ALA A 95 -11.53 7.14 -4.74
CA ALA A 95 -10.44 7.48 -3.82
C ALA A 95 -10.64 8.85 -3.19
N ILE A 96 -11.00 9.86 -3.98
CA ILE A 96 -11.30 11.22 -3.49
C ILE A 96 -12.44 11.21 -2.45
N LYS A 97 -13.41 10.32 -2.60
CA LYS A 97 -14.51 10.15 -1.65
C LYS A 97 -14.08 9.55 -0.32
N LEU A 98 -13.07 8.69 -0.30
CA LEU A 98 -12.64 7.97 0.91
C LEU A 98 -11.49 8.67 1.66
N LEU A 99 -10.58 9.33 0.92
CA LEU A 99 -9.41 10.01 1.48
C LEU A 99 -9.78 11.15 2.43
N PRO A 100 -9.02 11.37 3.52
CA PRO A 100 -9.05 12.60 4.31
C PRO A 100 -8.77 13.86 3.47
N ASP A 101 -9.27 15.03 3.90
CA ASP A 101 -9.10 16.31 3.17
C ASP A 101 -7.65 16.73 3.01
N ASP A 102 -6.85 16.52 4.05
CA ASP A 102 -5.42 16.80 4.10
C ASP A 102 -4.58 15.80 3.29
N GLN A 103 -5.19 14.70 2.83
CA GLN A 103 -4.57 13.68 2.00
C GLN A 103 -5.07 13.69 0.55
N LEU A 104 -5.90 14.65 0.15
CA LEU A 104 -6.35 14.75 -1.24
C LEU A 104 -5.15 15.05 -2.16
N PRO A 105 -5.02 14.32 -3.30
CA PRO A 105 -3.99 14.60 -4.28
C PRO A 105 -4.04 16.04 -4.77
N ALA A 106 -2.89 16.64 -5.07
CA ALA A 106 -2.84 18.03 -5.51
C ALA A 106 -3.71 18.27 -6.76
N GLY A 107 -4.63 19.22 -6.67
CA GLY A 107 -5.58 19.54 -7.74
C GLY A 107 -6.85 18.68 -7.78
N ALA A 108 -6.96 17.66 -6.91
CA ALA A 108 -8.23 16.97 -6.69
C ALA A 108 -9.15 17.83 -5.83
N GLU A 109 -10.41 17.98 -6.26
CA GLU A 109 -11.46 18.64 -5.49
C GLU A 109 -12.54 17.62 -5.12
N ARG A 110 -12.92 17.56 -3.84
CA ARG A 110 -14.11 16.81 -3.43
C ARG A 110 -15.33 17.71 -3.61
N HIS A 111 -16.21 17.34 -4.53
CA HIS A 111 -17.42 18.12 -4.82
C HIS A 111 -18.60 17.83 -3.87
N GLU A 112 -18.43 16.89 -2.94
CA GLU A 112 -19.48 16.41 -2.04
C GLU A 112 -18.89 15.95 -0.69
N GLU A 113 -19.72 15.44 0.21
CA GLU A 113 -19.27 14.89 1.50
C GLU A 113 -18.36 13.66 1.32
N ARG A 114 -17.42 13.53 2.27
CA ARG A 114 -16.54 12.36 2.41
C ARG A 114 -17.37 11.14 2.78
N MET A 115 -16.94 9.97 2.32
CA MET A 115 -17.48 8.68 2.71
C MET A 115 -16.50 7.95 3.66
N PRO A 116 -17.01 7.23 4.68
CA PRO A 116 -18.42 7.18 5.09
C PRO A 116 -18.90 8.52 5.68
N LEU A 117 -20.22 8.80 5.58
CA LEU A 117 -20.80 10.10 5.92
C LEU A 117 -20.63 10.49 7.39
N ASP A 118 -20.67 9.50 8.29
CA ASP A 118 -20.53 9.69 9.73
C ASP A 118 -19.05 9.63 10.20
N GLY A 119 -18.11 9.62 9.25
CA GLY A 119 -16.69 9.42 9.50
C GLY A 119 -16.28 7.95 9.32
N ILE A 120 -15.01 7.66 9.62
CA ILE A 120 -14.47 6.30 9.60
C ILE A 120 -14.39 5.80 11.04
N GLU A 121 -15.11 4.73 11.36
CA GLU A 121 -14.94 4.01 12.62
C GLU A 121 -13.66 3.17 12.60
N SER A 122 -13.10 2.82 13.76
CA SER A 122 -11.81 2.12 13.86
C SER A 122 -11.79 0.78 13.12
N ASP A 123 -12.92 0.08 13.05
CA ASP A 123 -13.05 -1.20 12.34
C ASP A 123 -13.19 -1.06 10.81
N ASP A 124 -13.50 0.15 10.32
CA ASP A 124 -13.55 0.46 8.90
C ASP A 124 -12.19 0.92 8.35
N VAL A 125 -11.27 1.38 9.19
CA VAL A 125 -9.96 1.88 8.74
C VAL A 125 -9.23 0.84 7.90
N GLU A 126 -9.16 -0.41 8.34
CA GLU A 126 -8.49 -1.49 7.61
C GLU A 126 -9.14 -1.77 6.25
N ARG A 127 -10.47 -1.75 6.19
CA ARG A 127 -11.25 -2.01 4.97
C ARG A 127 -11.11 -0.86 3.97
N ILE A 128 -11.23 0.38 4.43
CA ILE A 128 -11.00 1.57 3.60
C ILE A 128 -9.57 1.62 3.09
N ASN A 129 -8.59 1.29 3.93
CA ASN A 129 -7.19 1.19 3.52
C ASN A 129 -6.99 0.07 2.48
N THR A 130 -7.69 -1.05 2.61
CA THR A 130 -7.65 -2.13 1.60
C THR A 130 -8.14 -1.63 0.24
N ILE A 131 -9.28 -0.92 0.20
CA ILE A 131 -9.85 -0.37 -1.03
C ILE A 131 -8.91 0.67 -1.66
N LEU A 132 -8.44 1.61 -0.86
CA LEU A 132 -7.60 2.69 -1.36
C LEU A 132 -6.22 2.19 -1.80
N SER A 133 -5.63 1.20 -1.11
CA SER A 133 -4.39 0.56 -1.55
C SER A 133 -4.60 -0.09 -2.92
N TRP A 134 -5.72 -0.80 -3.11
CA TRP A 134 -6.06 -1.35 -4.41
C TRP A 134 -6.20 -0.30 -5.51
N ILE A 135 -6.89 0.82 -5.24
CA ILE A 135 -6.96 1.92 -6.20
C ILE A 135 -5.58 2.51 -6.48
N ALA A 136 -4.68 2.58 -5.50
CA ALA A 136 -3.30 3.01 -5.69
C ALA A 136 -2.43 2.02 -6.48
N GLY A 137 -2.98 0.87 -6.89
CA GLY A 137 -2.28 -0.15 -7.68
C GLY A 137 -1.72 -1.31 -6.85
N PHE A 138 -1.98 -1.35 -5.54
CA PHE A 138 -1.58 -2.46 -4.69
C PHE A 138 -2.60 -3.58 -4.79
N SER A 139 -2.22 -4.73 -5.35
CA SER A 139 -3.08 -5.91 -5.21
C SER A 139 -2.95 -6.44 -3.79
N PRO A 140 -4.01 -6.44 -2.96
CA PRO A 140 -3.98 -7.26 -1.76
C PRO A 140 -3.78 -8.70 -2.24
N GLU A 141 -2.69 -9.35 -1.82
CA GLU A 141 -2.55 -10.78 -2.07
C GLU A 141 -3.76 -11.46 -1.44
N ASP A 142 -4.31 -12.47 -2.13
CA ASP A 142 -5.30 -13.38 -1.56
C ASP A 142 -4.61 -14.21 -0.47
N THR A 143 -4.26 -13.56 0.64
CA THR A 143 -3.96 -14.18 1.92
C THR A 143 -5.27 -14.64 2.53
N ASP A 144 -6.06 -15.38 1.75
CA ASP A 144 -6.97 -16.35 2.33
C ASP A 144 -6.04 -17.25 3.14
N GLY A 145 -6.15 -17.14 4.47
CA GLY A 145 -5.32 -17.81 5.47
C GLY A 145 -5.44 -19.33 5.42
N GLY A 146 -5.12 -19.93 4.29
CA GLY A 146 -4.65 -21.28 4.15
C GLY A 146 -3.34 -21.36 4.92
N SER A 147 -3.48 -21.52 6.24
CA SER A 147 -2.56 -22.33 7.01
C SER A 147 -2.26 -23.54 6.13
N ALA A 148 -1.08 -23.55 5.53
CA ALA A 148 -0.46 -24.79 5.11
C ALA A 148 -0.37 -25.61 6.40
N SER A 149 -1.41 -26.39 6.65
CA SER A 149 -1.42 -27.47 7.61
C SER A 149 -0.33 -28.41 7.11
N GLY A 150 0.90 -28.13 7.51
CA GLY A 150 2.02 -29.03 7.38
C GLY A 150 1.59 -30.29 8.08
N THR A 151 1.23 -31.30 7.29
CA THR A 151 1.07 -32.67 7.74
C THR A 151 2.38 -33.03 8.43
N ILE A 152 2.38 -32.99 9.76
CA ILE A 152 3.43 -33.60 10.57
C ILE A 152 3.29 -35.09 10.28
N GLY A 153 4.13 -35.57 9.37
CA GLY A 153 4.29 -37.00 9.15
C GLY A 153 4.85 -37.60 10.42
N ASP A 154 4.02 -38.39 11.11
CA ASP A 154 4.43 -39.34 12.12
C ASP A 154 5.64 -40.14 11.61
N THR A 155 6.81 -39.84 12.15
CA THR A 155 7.98 -40.71 11.99
C THR A 155 8.04 -41.59 13.23
N ASP A 156 7.45 -42.78 13.11
CA ASP A 156 7.59 -43.85 14.08
C ASP A 156 9.07 -44.16 14.32
N GLY A 157 9.41 -44.26 15.60
CA GLY A 157 10.75 -44.53 16.05
C GLY A 157 11.27 -45.91 15.67
N SER A 158 12.57 -46.00 15.49
CA SER A 158 13.32 -47.19 15.87
C SER A 158 14.71 -46.80 16.36
N ALA A 159 14.92 -47.15 17.63
CA ALA A 159 16.18 -47.03 18.33
C ALA A 159 17.25 -47.95 17.72
N SER A 160 18.49 -47.46 17.70
CA SER A 160 19.65 -48.30 18.00
C SER A 160 20.82 -47.43 18.48
N ALA A 161 21.23 -47.70 19.71
CA ALA A 161 22.43 -47.21 20.34
C ALA A 161 23.69 -47.76 19.66
N SER A 162 24.79 -47.00 19.66
CA SER A 162 26.08 -47.45 20.21
C SER A 162 27.22 -46.43 20.02
N ALA A 163 28.02 -46.34 21.11
CA ALA A 163 29.46 -46.05 21.20
C ALA A 163 29.96 -44.64 20.78
N SER A 164 30.51 -43.81 21.68
CA SER A 164 31.71 -43.95 22.55
C SER A 164 33.01 -43.48 21.87
N GLY A 165 33.64 -42.47 22.49
CA GLY A 165 35.02 -42.00 22.26
C GLY A 165 35.12 -40.71 21.44
N THR A 166 35.99 -39.73 21.69
CA THR A 166 37.09 -39.58 22.67
C THR A 166 37.52 -38.10 22.67
N THR A 167 37.91 -37.57 23.83
CA THR A 167 38.95 -36.54 24.10
C THR A 167 39.27 -35.42 23.09
N GLY A 168 39.01 -34.18 23.53
CA GLY A 168 40.04 -33.17 23.82
C GLY A 168 40.51 -32.25 22.69
N ASP A 169 40.23 -30.95 22.82
CA ASP A 169 41.29 -29.94 22.64
C ASP A 169 40.95 -28.64 23.39
N SER A 170 42.00 -28.00 23.90
CA SER A 170 41.98 -26.85 24.79
C SER A 170 42.32 -25.57 24.04
N GLY A 171 41.45 -24.57 24.15
CA GLY A 171 41.80 -23.15 24.27
C GLY A 171 42.34 -22.40 23.04
N ASP A 172 41.58 -21.40 22.59
CA ASP A 172 42.10 -20.04 22.38
C ASP A 172 40.92 -19.02 22.43
N PRO A 173 41.04 -17.86 23.09
CA PRO A 173 39.95 -16.91 23.24
C PRO A 173 40.06 -15.72 22.26
N THR A 174 38.91 -15.09 22.02
CA THR A 174 38.68 -13.76 21.43
C THR A 174 38.89 -13.58 19.92
N ASP A 175 37.80 -13.73 19.18
CA ASP A 175 37.51 -12.85 18.03
C ASP A 175 35.99 -12.55 18.00
N PRO A 176 35.53 -11.31 18.25
CA PRO A 176 34.13 -10.93 18.13
C PRO A 176 33.88 -10.48 16.68
N THR A 177 33.92 -11.42 15.74
CA THR A 177 33.42 -11.16 14.39
C THR A 177 31.90 -11.33 14.39
N ASP A 178 31.25 -10.21 14.69
CA ASP A 178 30.10 -9.69 13.95
C ASP A 178 29.17 -10.75 13.33
N SER A 179 28.36 -11.37 14.19
CA SER A 179 27.13 -12.03 13.74
C SER A 179 26.11 -10.95 13.42
N GLY A 180 26.28 -10.34 12.25
CA GLY A 180 25.27 -9.45 11.67
C GLY A 180 23.90 -10.16 11.63
N PRO A 181 22.79 -9.40 11.58
CA PRO A 181 21.46 -9.95 11.62
C PRO A 181 21.32 -11.02 10.55
N THR A 182 20.91 -12.21 10.98
CA THR A 182 20.74 -13.39 10.14
C THR A 182 19.78 -13.04 9.00
N THR A 183 20.29 -13.02 7.77
CA THR A 183 19.44 -13.02 6.58
C THR A 183 18.56 -14.26 6.64
N ASN A 184 17.25 -14.08 6.80
CA ASN A 184 16.27 -15.15 6.75
C ASN A 184 16.44 -15.92 5.41
N THR A 185 17.11 -17.06 5.46
CA THR A 185 17.49 -17.86 4.28
C THR A 185 16.41 -18.90 3.99
N GLY A 186 15.16 -18.47 3.91
CA GLY A 186 14.00 -19.36 3.76
C GLY A 186 12.90 -18.73 2.93
N GLY A 187 13.09 -18.72 1.60
CA GLY A 187 12.21 -18.03 0.65
C GLY A 187 12.59 -16.56 0.53
N GLY A 188 12.92 -16.11 -0.69
CA GLY A 188 13.19 -14.68 -0.90
C GLY A 188 12.01 -13.87 -0.37
N PRO A 189 12.24 -12.84 0.46
CA PRO A 189 11.14 -12.05 0.98
C PRO A 189 10.34 -11.51 -0.20
N THR A 190 9.04 -11.76 -0.22
CA THR A 190 8.13 -10.91 -0.99
C THR A 190 8.25 -9.54 -0.35
N HIS A 191 9.11 -8.69 -0.93
CA HIS A 191 9.29 -7.34 -0.44
C HIS A 191 7.91 -6.68 -0.38
N PRO A 192 7.52 -6.12 0.77
CA PRO A 192 6.29 -5.37 0.85
C PRO A 192 6.25 -4.35 -0.26
N ALA A 193 5.07 -4.09 -0.78
CA ALA A 193 4.95 -3.22 -1.93
C ALA A 193 5.53 -1.82 -1.68
N CYS A 194 5.68 -1.40 -0.42
CA CYS A 194 6.28 -0.13 -0.02
C CYS A 194 7.73 -0.24 0.51
N SER A 195 8.44 -1.36 0.34
CA SER A 195 9.87 -1.41 0.71
C SER A 195 10.70 -0.47 -0.16
N VAL A 196 11.85 0.03 0.34
CA VAL A 196 12.75 0.90 -0.44
C VAL A 196 13.13 0.24 -1.77
N GLU A 197 13.55 -1.01 -1.72
CA GLU A 197 13.94 -1.79 -2.90
C GLU A 197 12.75 -1.91 -3.88
N ALA A 198 11.55 -2.21 -3.38
CA ALA A 198 10.36 -2.36 -4.22
C ALA A 198 9.91 -1.05 -4.87
N VAL A 199 9.98 0.09 -4.16
CA VAL A 199 9.49 1.38 -4.66
C VAL A 199 10.50 2.11 -5.53
N THR A 200 11.78 1.79 -5.39
CA THR A 200 12.87 2.36 -6.19
C THR A 200 13.32 1.44 -7.32
N GLU A 201 12.69 0.27 -7.49
CA GLU A 201 13.12 -0.75 -8.46
C GLU A 201 14.62 -1.09 -8.29
N ASP A 202 15.02 -1.30 -7.05
CA ASP A 202 16.40 -1.61 -6.62
C ASP A 202 17.45 -0.49 -6.88
N GLU A 203 17.03 0.72 -7.28
CA GLU A 203 17.96 1.85 -7.46
C GLU A 203 18.53 2.37 -6.14
N VAL A 204 17.79 2.20 -5.03
CA VAL A 204 18.20 2.59 -3.68
C VAL A 204 18.05 1.41 -2.74
N THR A 205 19.09 1.07 -2.00
CA THR A 205 19.07 -0.09 -1.09
C THR A 205 19.01 0.27 0.39
N SER A 206 19.52 1.44 0.80
CA SER A 206 19.43 1.88 2.19
C SER A 206 19.60 3.39 2.32
N PRO A 207 18.51 4.17 2.27
CA PRO A 207 18.57 5.62 2.42
C PRO A 207 18.81 6.06 3.87
N LEU A 208 18.55 5.20 4.87
CA LEU A 208 18.68 5.54 6.28
C LEU A 208 20.13 5.35 6.79
N ASP A 209 20.61 6.31 7.59
CA ASP A 209 21.84 6.13 8.38
C ASP A 209 21.56 5.23 9.60
N LYS A 210 21.56 3.92 9.35
CA LYS A 210 21.32 2.87 10.35
C LYS A 210 22.61 2.22 10.81
N GLY A 211 22.67 1.84 12.09
CA GLY A 211 23.83 1.16 12.66
C GLY A 211 23.74 1.01 14.18
N SER A 212 24.89 0.73 14.80
CA SER A 212 25.06 0.62 16.26
C SER A 212 25.79 1.84 16.86
N GLY A 213 26.06 2.87 16.05
CA GLY A 213 26.73 4.08 16.48
C GLY A 213 25.80 5.10 17.13
N ALA A 214 26.40 6.05 17.84
CA ALA A 214 25.66 7.18 18.41
C ALA A 214 25.12 8.08 17.29
N GLY A 215 23.86 8.50 17.41
CA GLY A 215 23.16 9.29 16.41
C GLY A 215 22.76 8.53 15.13
N GLN A 216 22.92 7.21 15.07
CA GLN A 216 22.39 6.38 14.00
C GLN A 216 21.05 5.76 14.41
N ILE A 217 20.18 5.49 13.42
CA ILE A 217 18.97 4.69 13.66
C ILE A 217 19.41 3.27 14.00
N PRO A 218 18.86 2.61 15.04
CA PRO A 218 19.26 1.25 15.36
C PRO A 218 19.09 0.31 14.16
N GLN A 219 20.07 -0.57 13.92
CA GLN A 219 20.11 -1.41 12.71
C GLN A 219 18.79 -2.13 12.42
N LEU A 220 18.21 -2.80 13.43
CA LEU A 220 16.95 -3.54 13.28
C LEU A 220 15.77 -2.61 12.98
N VAL A 221 15.71 -1.46 13.64
CA VAL A 221 14.68 -0.44 13.39
C VAL A 221 14.78 0.09 11.96
N GLY A 222 15.99 0.44 11.51
CA GLY A 222 16.23 0.94 10.16
C GLY A 222 15.85 -0.08 9.09
N VAL A 223 16.12 -1.38 9.32
CA VAL A 223 15.67 -2.46 8.44
C VAL A 223 14.15 -2.51 8.37
N VAL A 224 13.44 -2.50 9.51
CA VAL A 224 11.98 -2.51 9.52
C VAL A 224 11.40 -1.30 8.78
N LEU A 225 11.93 -0.10 9.04
CA LEU A 225 11.47 1.13 8.38
C LEU A 225 11.68 1.08 6.86
N GLU A 226 12.81 0.57 6.39
CA GLU A 226 13.09 0.47 4.95
C GLU A 226 12.30 -0.65 4.27
N GLU A 227 12.13 -1.80 4.93
CA GLU A 227 11.40 -2.94 4.36
C GLU A 227 9.89 -2.72 4.38
N ARG A 228 9.35 -2.06 5.41
CA ARG A 228 7.91 -1.93 5.61
C ARG A 228 7.36 -0.56 5.26
N CYS A 229 8.15 0.48 5.44
CA CYS A 229 7.74 1.88 5.30
C CYS A 229 8.64 2.66 4.33
N GLY A 230 9.26 1.96 3.37
CA GLY A 230 10.24 2.51 2.44
C GLY A 230 9.74 3.71 1.62
N CYS A 231 8.44 3.82 1.32
CA CYS A 231 7.88 5.02 0.67
C CYS A 231 8.09 6.32 1.48
N HIS A 232 8.40 6.22 2.77
CA HIS A 232 8.64 7.34 3.71
C HIS A 232 10.11 7.55 4.04
N THR A 233 10.99 6.61 3.70
CA THR A 233 12.42 6.69 4.03
C THR A 233 13.26 7.27 2.88
N LEU A 234 12.66 7.50 1.70
CA LEU A 234 13.39 8.00 0.54
C LEU A 234 13.84 9.45 0.71
N THR A 235 15.04 9.76 0.19
CA THR A 235 15.60 11.12 0.16
C THR A 235 14.94 12.05 -0.85
N ASN A 236 14.09 11.52 -1.74
CA ASN A 236 13.28 12.30 -2.67
C ASN A 236 12.09 11.46 -3.15
N ARG A 237 10.89 12.06 -3.26
CA ARG A 237 9.70 11.44 -3.86
C ARG A 237 9.95 10.92 -5.28
N GLY A 238 10.80 11.60 -6.06
CA GLY A 238 11.12 11.17 -7.42
C GLY A 238 11.77 9.78 -7.51
N LEU A 239 12.25 9.24 -6.39
CA LEU A 239 12.78 7.88 -6.29
C LEU A 239 11.68 6.83 -6.12
N ASN A 240 10.47 7.21 -5.72
CA ASN A 240 9.31 6.31 -5.72
C ASN A 240 8.75 6.21 -7.15
N THR A 241 9.43 5.42 -7.98
CA THR A 241 9.08 5.23 -9.39
C THR A 241 7.82 4.37 -9.53
N LYS A 242 7.59 3.47 -8.58
CA LYS A 242 6.48 2.52 -8.61
C LYS A 242 5.15 3.12 -8.17
N PHE A 243 5.15 4.03 -7.18
CA PHE A 243 3.95 4.68 -6.65
C PHE A 243 4.12 6.19 -6.59
N PRO A 244 4.22 6.87 -7.75
CA PRO A 244 4.46 8.31 -7.78
C PRO A 244 3.33 9.10 -7.08
N GLY A 245 2.13 8.54 -6.98
CA GLY A 245 0.98 9.14 -6.31
C GLY A 245 1.04 9.14 -4.78
N LEU A 246 1.83 8.26 -4.15
CA LEU A 246 1.98 8.24 -2.70
C LEU A 246 2.84 9.43 -2.26
N LEU A 247 2.17 10.40 -1.64
CA LEU A 247 2.77 11.57 -1.05
C LEU A 247 2.86 11.36 0.45
N ALA A 248 4.06 11.41 1.03
CA ALA A 248 4.15 11.55 2.48
C ALA A 248 3.54 12.92 2.87
N PRO A 249 2.64 12.97 3.84
CA PRO A 249 2.02 14.23 4.26
C PRO A 249 3.06 15.25 4.74
N GLY A 250 2.95 16.50 4.30
CA GLY A 250 3.44 17.66 5.05
C GLY A 250 4.95 17.79 5.32
N GLY A 251 5.83 17.13 4.57
CA GLY A 251 7.29 17.20 4.83
C GLY A 251 7.79 16.16 5.84
N SER A 252 7.06 15.07 6.01
CA SER A 252 7.45 13.89 6.80
C SER A 252 8.40 12.91 6.09
N LEU A 253 8.79 13.22 4.84
CA LEU A 253 9.84 12.50 4.13
C LEU A 253 11.19 13.14 4.48
N PHE A 254 12.23 12.31 4.50
CA PHE A 254 13.62 12.59 4.87
C PHE A 254 13.85 12.31 6.35
N LEU A 255 14.23 11.06 6.60
CA LEU A 255 14.60 10.58 7.92
C LEU A 255 16.12 10.49 7.96
N ASP A 256 16.79 11.58 8.37
CA ASP A 256 17.96 11.36 9.21
C ASP A 256 17.51 11.04 10.65
N TYR A 257 18.42 10.57 11.51
CA TYR A 257 18.06 10.22 12.89
C TYR A 257 17.45 11.41 13.68
N GLY A 258 17.86 12.64 13.35
CA GLY A 258 17.29 13.85 13.94
C GLY A 258 15.83 14.07 13.53
N ASP A 259 15.51 13.82 12.26
CA ASP A 259 14.14 13.92 11.75
C ASP A 259 13.23 12.84 12.35
N VAL A 260 13.73 11.60 12.46
CA VAL A 260 13.04 10.49 13.12
C VAL A 260 12.68 10.81 14.57
N THR A 261 13.64 11.33 15.33
CA THR A 261 13.43 11.63 16.75
C THR A 261 12.49 12.83 16.95
N ALA A 262 12.51 13.80 16.04
CA ALA A 262 11.58 14.92 16.05
C ALA A 262 10.14 14.51 15.67
N LEU A 263 10.00 13.54 14.74
CA LEU A 263 8.72 13.06 14.24
C LEU A 263 8.21 11.81 14.94
N GLY A 264 8.98 11.21 15.85
CA GLY A 264 8.68 9.87 16.35
C GLY A 264 7.34 9.75 17.08
N GLY A 265 6.82 10.81 17.69
CA GLY A 265 5.44 10.82 18.20
C GLY A 265 4.39 10.68 17.09
N VAL A 266 4.60 11.35 15.96
CA VAL A 266 3.74 11.24 14.77
C VAL A 266 3.88 9.85 14.16
N ILE A 267 5.10 9.34 13.99
CA ILE A 267 5.31 7.99 13.42
C ILE A 267 4.69 6.92 14.32
N HIS A 268 4.84 7.05 15.64
CA HIS A 268 4.21 6.14 16.59
C HIS A 268 2.67 6.19 16.49
N ASP A 269 2.10 7.39 16.52
CA ASP A 269 0.65 7.54 16.41
C ASP A 269 0.13 6.99 15.07
N GLU A 270 0.84 7.24 13.97
CA GLU A 270 0.48 6.74 12.65
C GLU A 270 0.60 5.21 12.51
N ILE A 271 1.62 4.59 13.10
CA ILE A 271 1.83 3.14 13.05
C ILE A 271 0.91 2.39 14.04
N PHE A 272 0.72 2.92 15.24
CA PHE A 272 0.10 2.17 16.36
C PHE A 272 -1.28 2.68 16.78
N VAL A 273 -1.63 3.94 16.50
CA VAL A 273 -2.85 4.57 17.05
C VAL A 273 -3.90 4.80 15.98
N SER A 274 -3.53 5.49 14.90
CA SER A 274 -4.49 6.01 13.94
C SER A 274 -4.69 5.08 12.75
N TYR A 275 -3.68 4.27 12.39
CA TYR A 275 -3.66 3.52 11.13
C TYR A 275 -3.97 4.43 9.92
N THR A 276 -3.73 5.74 10.05
CA THR A 276 -4.08 6.78 9.06
C THR A 276 -2.98 7.03 8.05
N MET A 277 -1.90 6.25 8.08
CA MET A 277 -0.92 6.21 7.02
C MET A 277 -1.65 6.08 5.69
N PRO A 278 -1.29 6.88 4.67
CA PRO A 278 -1.93 6.79 3.37
C PRO A 278 -2.01 5.32 2.95
N PRO A 279 -3.16 4.84 2.49
CA PRO A 279 -3.34 3.45 2.09
C PRO A 279 -2.18 2.94 1.20
N GLY A 280 -1.50 1.89 1.66
CA GLY A 280 -0.31 1.34 1.00
C GLY A 280 1.04 1.85 1.51
N SER A 281 1.07 2.81 2.44
CA SER A 281 2.29 3.43 2.98
C SER A 281 3.12 2.56 3.92
N CYS A 282 2.49 1.65 4.67
CA CYS A 282 3.18 0.57 5.38
C CYS A 282 2.25 -0.65 5.42
N PRO A 283 2.17 -1.46 4.35
CA PRO A 283 1.27 -2.61 4.36
C PRO A 283 1.67 -3.58 5.49
N GLY A 284 0.67 -4.06 6.23
CA GLY A 284 0.73 -4.98 7.37
C GLY A 284 2.14 -5.31 7.88
N ILE A 285 2.60 -4.58 8.90
CA ILE A 285 3.89 -4.84 9.55
C ILE A 285 3.76 -6.16 10.33
N PRO A 286 4.63 -7.18 10.09
CA PRO A 286 4.61 -8.42 10.86
C PRO A 286 4.75 -8.17 12.37
N THR A 287 4.21 -9.07 13.19
CA THR A 287 4.21 -8.89 14.66
C THR A 287 5.61 -8.73 15.24
N ASP A 288 6.61 -9.45 14.72
CA ASP A 288 8.00 -9.34 15.20
C ASP A 288 8.61 -7.97 14.86
N ASP A 289 8.33 -7.46 13.65
CA ASP A 289 8.77 -6.12 13.21
C ASP A 289 8.05 -5.02 14.01
N LEU A 290 6.76 -5.19 14.30
CA LEU A 290 6.00 -4.30 15.19
C LEU A 290 6.58 -4.30 16.60
N ALA A 291 7.00 -5.44 17.13
CA ALA A 291 7.61 -5.52 18.46
C ALA A 291 8.93 -4.74 18.53
N VAL A 292 9.73 -4.76 17.47
CA VAL A 292 10.96 -3.95 17.37
C VAL A 292 10.63 -2.46 17.41
N LEU A 293 9.64 -2.01 16.62
CA LEU A 293 9.22 -0.61 16.57
C LEU A 293 8.60 -0.16 17.89
N ASP A 294 7.66 -0.93 18.45
CA ASP A 294 6.97 -0.64 19.71
C ASP A 294 7.99 -0.46 20.83
N LYS A 295 8.95 -1.38 20.95
CA LYS A 295 10.01 -1.28 21.94
C LYS A 295 10.86 -0.01 21.73
N TRP A 296 11.24 0.29 20.49
CA TRP A 296 12.05 1.46 20.20
C TRP A 296 11.33 2.78 20.54
N PHE A 297 10.03 2.88 20.26
CA PHE A 297 9.20 4.01 20.70
C PHE A 297 9.08 4.06 22.22
N ALA A 298 8.81 2.92 22.88
CA ALA A 298 8.67 2.83 24.33
C ALA A 298 9.95 3.21 25.09
N ASP A 299 11.12 2.92 24.53
CA ASP A 299 12.43 3.30 25.09
C ASP A 299 12.78 4.78 24.83
N GLY A 300 11.91 5.54 24.15
CA GLY A 300 12.11 6.96 23.87
C GLY A 300 12.99 7.23 22.65
N LEU A 301 12.93 6.35 21.63
CA LEU A 301 13.68 6.45 20.38
C LEU A 301 15.20 6.53 20.59
N PRO A 302 15.82 5.56 21.31
CA PRO A 302 17.26 5.54 21.46
C PRO A 302 17.98 5.36 20.12
N ASP A 303 19.23 5.81 20.06
CA ASP A 303 20.10 5.60 18.90
C ASP A 303 20.67 4.17 18.88
N GLY A 304 21.38 3.84 17.81
CA GLY A 304 22.03 2.55 17.63
C GLY A 304 22.98 2.16 18.77
N ALA A 305 23.57 3.14 19.47
CA ALA A 305 24.49 2.87 20.58
C ALA A 305 23.79 2.45 21.87
N THR A 306 22.49 2.77 22.02
CA THR A 306 21.75 2.61 23.27
C THR A 306 20.51 1.72 23.15
N PHE A 307 20.03 1.47 21.93
CA PHE A 307 18.92 0.56 21.70
C PHE A 307 19.30 -0.90 21.97
N VAL A 308 18.46 -1.59 22.73
CA VAL A 308 18.54 -3.04 22.93
C VAL A 308 17.28 -3.62 22.29
N PRO A 309 17.35 -4.50 21.28
CA PRO A 309 16.14 -5.07 20.68
C PRO A 309 15.35 -5.98 21.66
N PRO A 310 14.06 -6.23 21.38
CA PRO A 310 13.19 -7.06 22.23
C PRO A 310 13.62 -8.54 22.28
#